data_AF-A0A6L6CXT6-F1
#
_entry.id   AF-A0A6L6CXT6-F1
#
_cell.length_a   1.000
_cell.length_b   1.000
_cell.length_c   1.000
_cell.angle_alpha   90.00
_cell.angle_beta   90.00
_cell.angle_gamma   90.00
#
_symmetry.space_group_name_H-M   'P 1'
#
loop_
_entity.id
_entity.type
_entity.pdbx_description
1 polymer ?
#
loop_
_entity_poly.entity_id
_entity_poly.type
_entity_poly.pdbx_seq_one_letter_code
_entity_poly.pdbx_strand_id
1 'polypeptide(L)'
;METTPINSPSLRRHLVRLGVSLATVITAGFGIVTAASGAMFTDTETATMDVSSGWVDITVGGTNVVALSNLKPGDVFFRSLNMANAGSLDFNYGITSSRPAGAGAPLVDAVMVETWKLTDGANCTAANYQTGTLIAASSTLTALNVANQVMTPASSHAVCFRLSLPMSTPNAIAGKTSNVAMTIASQQN
;
A
#
# COMPACT_ATOMS: atom_id res chain seq x y z
N MET A 1 -57.79 6.75 -80.65
CA MET A 1 -56.44 6.96 -81.20
C MET A 1 -55.45 6.46 -80.16
N GLU A 2 -54.77 5.39 -80.53
CA GLU A 2 -53.71 4.74 -79.78
C GLU A 2 -52.42 5.54 -79.90
N THR A 3 -51.73 5.77 -78.78
CA THR A 3 -50.26 5.88 -78.77
C THR A 3 -49.73 5.33 -77.44
N THR A 4 -49.06 4.20 -77.58
CA THR A 4 -48.22 3.45 -76.63
C THR A 4 -47.12 4.27 -75.95
N PRO A 5 -46.55 3.75 -74.83
CA PRO A 5 -45.62 4.45 -73.96
C PRO A 5 -44.17 4.39 -74.47
N ILE A 6 -43.39 5.44 -74.21
CA ILE A 6 -41.93 5.43 -74.46
C ILE A 6 -41.20 5.25 -73.14
N ASN A 7 -40.66 4.04 -73.00
CA ASN A 7 -39.80 3.57 -71.93
C ASN A 7 -38.36 4.02 -72.23
N SER A 8 -37.73 4.80 -71.36
CA SER A 8 -36.32 5.21 -71.50
C SER A 8 -35.52 4.73 -70.27
N PRO A 9 -34.84 3.56 -70.36
CA PRO A 9 -34.10 2.98 -69.27
C PRO A 9 -32.61 3.39 -69.36
N SER A 10 -32.26 4.61 -68.94
CA SER A 10 -30.84 5.01 -68.95
C SER A 10 -30.37 5.91 -67.82
N LEU A 11 -31.26 6.49 -67.00
CA LEU A 11 -30.83 7.39 -65.92
C LEU A 11 -30.58 6.71 -64.56
N ARG A 12 -31.14 5.52 -64.32
CA ARG A 12 -31.04 4.87 -62.99
C ARG A 12 -29.69 4.20 -62.71
N ARG A 13 -28.87 3.94 -63.74
CA ARG A 13 -27.61 3.19 -63.58
C ARG A 13 -26.43 4.05 -63.12
N HIS A 14 -26.53 5.37 -63.19
CA HIS A 14 -25.50 6.30 -62.68
C HIS A 14 -25.76 6.78 -61.24
N LEU A 15 -27.01 6.75 -60.76
CA LEU A 15 -27.32 7.09 -59.36
C LEU A 15 -26.97 5.96 -58.37
N VAL A 16 -26.92 4.70 -58.84
CA VAL A 16 -26.56 3.54 -58.00
C VAL A 16 -25.04 3.46 -57.72
N ARG A 17 -24.20 4.17 -58.48
CA ARG A 17 -22.73 4.21 -58.25
C ARG A 17 -22.24 5.41 -57.43
N LEU A 18 -23.14 6.28 -56.99
CA LEU A 18 -22.86 7.39 -56.06
C LEU A 18 -23.45 7.14 -54.65
N GLY A 19 -23.88 5.91 -54.35
CA GLY A 19 -24.42 5.49 -53.05
C GLY A 19 -23.59 4.41 -52.36
N VAL A 20 -22.27 4.35 -52.59
CA VAL A 20 -21.36 3.31 -52.05
C VAL A 20 -20.34 3.86 -51.03
N SER A 21 -20.37 5.15 -50.68
CA SER A 21 -19.32 5.73 -49.81
C SER A 21 -19.82 6.33 -48.49
N LEU A 22 -20.92 5.84 -47.89
CA LEU A 22 -21.34 6.30 -46.56
C LEU A 22 -22.24 5.31 -45.78
N ALA A 23 -21.90 4.02 -45.72
CA ALA A 23 -22.74 3.05 -44.98
C ALA A 23 -21.94 1.90 -44.32
N THR A 24 -20.83 2.20 -43.65
CA THR A 24 -20.14 1.21 -42.80
C THR A 24 -19.52 1.83 -41.55
N VAL A 25 -20.32 2.43 -40.66
CA VAL A 25 -20.03 2.46 -39.21
C VAL A 25 -21.37 2.56 -38.45
N ILE A 26 -22.25 1.56 -38.62
CA ILE A 26 -23.38 1.39 -37.69
C ILE A 26 -22.89 0.45 -36.59
N THR A 27 -22.29 1.08 -35.59
CA THR A 27 -22.51 0.82 -34.16
C THR A 27 -23.12 -0.54 -33.82
N ALA A 28 -22.25 -1.53 -33.60
CA ALA A 28 -22.53 -2.65 -32.71
C ALA A 28 -22.65 -2.10 -31.27
N GLY A 29 -23.86 -1.69 -30.89
CA GLY A 29 -24.22 -1.34 -29.53
C GLY A 29 -24.91 -2.52 -28.85
N PHE A 30 -24.70 -2.62 -27.53
CA PHE A 30 -25.29 -3.56 -26.56
C PHE A 30 -24.57 -4.89 -26.33
N GLY A 31 -23.37 -4.73 -25.76
CA GLY A 31 -22.96 -5.52 -24.61
C GLY A 31 -22.24 -4.59 -23.65
N ILE A 32 -22.98 -3.87 -22.80
CA ILE A 32 -22.36 -3.20 -21.65
C ILE A 32 -21.91 -4.33 -20.72
N VAL A 33 -20.70 -4.81 -20.91
CA VAL A 33 -19.95 -5.41 -19.81
C VAL A 33 -19.64 -4.26 -18.87
N THR A 34 -20.53 -4.03 -17.89
CA THR A 34 -20.12 -3.46 -16.61
C THR A 34 -19.24 -4.51 -15.93
N ALA A 35 -18.06 -4.75 -16.49
CA ALA A 35 -16.93 -5.08 -15.65
C ALA A 35 -16.74 -3.80 -14.84
N ALA A 36 -17.31 -3.76 -13.64
CA ALA A 36 -16.80 -2.91 -12.59
C ALA A 36 -15.37 -3.37 -12.36
N SER A 37 -14.46 -2.90 -13.21
CA SER A 37 -13.05 -2.83 -12.93
C SER A 37 -12.95 -1.83 -11.79
N GLY A 38 -13.26 -2.28 -10.57
CA GLY A 38 -12.69 -1.68 -9.38
C GLY A 38 -11.18 -1.79 -9.60
N ALA A 39 -10.59 -0.71 -10.11
CA ALA A 39 -9.16 -0.60 -10.21
C ALA A 39 -8.68 -0.52 -8.76
N MET A 40 -8.46 -1.69 -8.16
CA MET A 40 -7.82 -1.81 -6.86
C MET A 40 -6.35 -1.51 -7.11
N PHE A 41 -5.98 -0.24 -7.03
CA PHE A 41 -4.58 0.17 -7.12
C PHE A 41 -3.88 -0.26 -5.83
N THR A 42 -3.12 -1.35 -5.93
CA THR A 42 -2.18 -1.79 -4.89
C THR A 42 -0.83 -1.19 -5.23
N ASP A 43 -0.32 -0.31 -4.38
CA ASP A 43 1.05 0.21 -4.51
C ASP A 43 1.99 -0.53 -3.56
N THR A 44 3.20 -0.84 -4.03
CA THR A 44 4.26 -1.50 -3.26
C THR A 44 5.59 -0.90 -3.73
N GLU A 45 6.02 0.17 -3.06
CA GLU A 45 7.21 0.93 -3.46
C GLU A 45 8.27 1.03 -2.34
N THR A 46 9.55 1.09 -2.71
CA THR A 46 10.72 1.10 -1.80
C THR A 46 11.43 2.46 -1.83
N ALA A 47 11.57 3.14 -0.68
CA ALA A 47 12.36 4.38 -0.55
C ALA A 47 13.15 4.46 0.76
N THR A 48 14.29 5.17 0.75
CA THR A 48 15.25 5.34 1.86
C THR A 48 15.17 6.73 2.50
N MET A 49 15.08 6.83 3.82
CA MET A 49 15.32 8.08 4.57
C MET A 49 16.20 7.86 5.80
N ASP A 50 17.18 8.76 5.96
CA ASP A 50 18.00 8.93 7.16
C ASP A 50 17.18 9.51 8.31
N VAL A 51 17.43 8.99 9.51
CA VAL A 51 16.68 9.30 10.72
C VAL A 51 16.95 10.74 11.18
N SER A 52 16.00 11.63 10.91
CA SER A 52 15.78 12.88 11.65
C SER A 52 14.28 13.14 11.75
N SER A 53 13.79 13.47 12.94
CA SER A 53 12.38 13.72 13.22
C SER A 53 11.82 14.84 12.32
N GLY A 54 11.01 14.49 11.33
CA GLY A 54 10.32 15.45 10.47
C GLY A 54 9.38 14.73 9.51
N TRP A 55 8.09 15.02 9.64
CA TRP A 55 7.00 14.88 8.66
C TRP A 55 7.21 13.84 7.53
N VAL A 56 6.52 12.70 7.64
CA VAL A 56 6.18 11.91 6.45
C VAL A 56 4.81 12.38 5.98
N ASP A 57 4.84 13.25 4.98
CA ASP A 57 3.71 13.55 4.11
C ASP A 57 3.49 12.33 3.21
N ILE A 58 2.34 11.65 3.31
CA ILE A 58 2.03 10.50 2.44
C ILE A 58 1.62 11.02 1.07
N THR A 59 2.64 11.47 0.33
CA THR A 59 2.69 11.40 -1.12
C THR A 59 3.65 10.25 -1.47
N VAL A 60 3.09 9.04 -1.51
CA VAL A 60 3.67 7.79 -2.08
C VAL A 60 5.02 7.31 -1.48
N GLY A 61 4.96 6.24 -0.67
CA GLY A 61 6.02 5.22 -0.51
C GLY A 61 7.22 5.50 0.41
N GLY A 62 7.49 4.62 1.40
CA GLY A 62 8.72 4.69 2.21
C GLY A 62 9.05 3.41 2.98
N THR A 63 10.32 2.98 2.96
CA THR A 63 10.86 1.89 3.79
C THR A 63 11.45 2.49 5.07
N ASN A 64 10.94 2.10 6.22
CA ASN A 64 11.55 2.50 7.50
C ASN A 64 12.64 1.50 7.89
N VAL A 65 13.87 1.98 8.05
CA VAL A 65 15.00 1.16 8.51
C VAL A 65 15.12 1.29 10.02
N VAL A 66 14.90 0.19 10.73
CA VAL A 66 15.17 0.12 12.17
C VAL A 66 16.58 -0.41 12.36
N ALA A 67 17.49 0.48 12.76
CA ALA A 67 18.83 0.10 13.18
C ALA A 67 18.79 -0.54 14.58
N LEU A 68 19.36 -1.73 14.68
CA LEU A 68 19.53 -2.50 15.91
C LEU A 68 21.03 -2.59 16.18
N SER A 69 21.48 -1.98 17.28
CA SER A 69 22.89 -2.00 17.68
C SER A 69 23.02 -1.96 19.20
N ASN A 70 24.10 -2.57 19.71
CA ASN A 70 24.47 -2.58 21.13
C ASN A 70 23.34 -3.04 22.08
N LEU A 71 22.46 -3.93 21.61
CA LEU A 71 21.36 -4.46 22.42
C LEU A 71 21.88 -5.56 23.35
N LYS A 72 21.42 -5.53 24.61
CA LYS A 72 21.59 -6.61 25.58
C LYS A 72 20.24 -7.31 25.84
N PRO A 73 20.26 -8.60 26.25
CA PRO A 73 19.05 -9.27 26.71
C PRO A 73 18.32 -8.43 27.77
N GLY A 74 17.01 -8.30 27.62
CA GLY A 74 16.14 -7.48 28.46
C GLY A 74 15.93 -6.04 27.97
N ASP A 75 16.66 -5.57 26.96
CA ASP A 75 16.45 -4.23 26.43
C ASP A 75 15.06 -4.08 25.79
N VAL A 76 14.45 -2.92 26.03
CA VAL A 76 13.18 -2.50 25.43
C VAL A 76 13.38 -1.11 24.84
N PHE A 77 12.92 -0.91 23.61
CA PHE A 77 13.00 0.36 22.92
C PHE A 77 11.76 0.58 22.05
N PHE A 78 11.50 1.84 21.75
CA PHE A 78 10.27 2.28 21.11
C PHE A 78 10.59 3.00 19.80
N ARG A 79 9.74 2.80 18.79
CA ARG A 79 9.80 3.53 17.53
C ARG A 79 8.39 3.97 17.15
N SER A 80 8.25 5.21 16.70
CA SER A 80 6.98 5.75 16.23
C SER A 80 7.04 5.97 14.73
N LEU A 81 5.90 5.78 14.07
CA LEU A 81 5.66 6.14 12.68
C LEU A 81 4.36 6.93 12.62
N ASN A 82 4.40 8.16 12.14
CA ASN A 82 3.19 8.95 11.95
C ASN A 82 2.58 8.61 10.58
N MET A 83 1.27 8.36 10.58
CA MET A 83 0.48 8.01 9.41
C MET A 83 -0.55 9.12 9.17
N ALA A 84 -0.69 9.57 7.93
CA ALA A 84 -1.69 10.56 7.56
C ALA A 84 -2.32 10.22 6.20
N ASN A 85 -3.63 10.41 6.07
CA ASN A 85 -4.34 10.33 4.79
C ASN A 85 -4.69 11.75 4.32
N ALA A 86 -3.84 12.32 3.46
CA ALA A 86 -4.10 13.61 2.82
C ALA A 86 -5.06 13.54 1.62
N GLY A 87 -5.45 12.32 1.21
CA GLY A 87 -6.34 12.07 0.09
C GLY A 87 -7.83 12.26 0.44
N SER A 88 -8.66 12.12 -0.60
CA SER A 88 -10.11 12.24 -0.51
C SER A 88 -10.86 10.92 -0.40
N LEU A 89 -10.15 9.79 -0.43
CA LEU A 89 -10.71 8.43 -0.34
C LEU A 89 -10.16 7.68 0.87
N ASP A 90 -10.95 6.72 1.35
CA ASP A 90 -10.49 5.76 2.35
C ASP A 90 -9.41 4.86 1.75
N PHE A 91 -8.43 4.47 2.56
CA PHE A 91 -7.52 3.39 2.20
C PHE A 91 -7.25 2.49 3.40
N ASN A 92 -6.88 1.26 3.11
CA ASN A 92 -6.35 0.33 4.09
C ASN A 92 -4.84 0.26 3.95
N TYR A 93 -4.12 0.15 5.07
CA TYR A 93 -2.70 -0.15 5.05
C TYR A 93 -2.36 -1.37 5.90
N GLY A 94 -1.23 -1.98 5.56
CA GLY A 94 -0.57 -3.01 6.34
C GLY A 94 0.91 -2.69 6.51
N ILE A 95 1.53 -3.25 7.55
CA ILE A 95 2.96 -3.10 7.85
C ILE A 95 3.55 -4.48 8.09
N THR A 96 4.59 -4.80 7.35
CA THR A 96 5.38 -6.02 7.52
C THR A 96 6.85 -5.66 7.72
N SER A 97 7.63 -6.57 8.31
CA SER A 97 9.09 -6.43 8.33
C SER A 97 9.76 -7.55 7.52
N SER A 98 10.98 -7.29 7.06
CA SER A 98 11.78 -8.27 6.34
C SER A 98 12.96 -8.73 7.17
N ARG A 99 13.29 -10.01 7.05
CA ARG A 99 14.50 -10.57 7.63
C ARG A 99 15.72 -10.17 6.78
N PRO A 100 16.72 -9.48 7.34
CA PRO A 100 17.91 -9.14 6.58
C PRO A 100 18.79 -10.37 6.34
N ALA A 101 19.62 -10.29 5.30
CA ALA A 101 20.65 -11.30 5.04
C ALA A 101 21.89 -11.08 5.93
N GLY A 102 22.70 -12.13 6.09
CA GLY A 102 24.03 -12.04 6.69
C GLY A 102 24.05 -12.08 8.22
N ALA A 103 25.13 -11.55 8.80
CA ALA A 103 25.50 -11.77 10.19
C ALA A 103 24.53 -11.18 11.22
N GLY A 104 23.71 -10.19 10.83
CA GLY A 104 22.71 -9.53 11.67
C GLY A 104 21.36 -10.25 11.73
N ALA A 105 21.09 -11.21 10.83
CA ALA A 105 19.81 -11.90 10.78
C ALA A 105 19.40 -12.59 12.10
N PRO A 106 20.32 -13.28 12.83
CA PRO A 106 19.96 -13.89 14.12
C PRO A 106 19.53 -12.88 15.20
N LEU A 107 19.99 -11.62 15.12
CA LEU A 107 19.53 -10.57 16.03
C LEU A 107 18.07 -10.23 15.75
N VAL A 108 17.70 -10.09 14.48
CA VAL A 108 16.34 -9.75 14.06
C VAL A 108 15.35 -10.88 14.36
N ASP A 109 15.79 -12.13 14.23
CA ASP A 109 14.98 -13.31 14.59
C ASP A 109 14.65 -13.36 16.09
N ALA A 110 15.52 -12.79 16.94
CA ALA A 110 15.36 -12.80 18.39
C ALA A 110 14.61 -11.59 18.94
N VAL A 111 14.57 -10.47 18.21
CA VAL A 111 13.80 -9.29 18.65
C VAL A 111 12.31 -9.58 18.54
N MET A 112 11.60 -9.30 19.63
CA MET A 112 10.15 -9.32 19.69
C MET A 112 9.61 -7.93 19.41
N VAL A 113 8.45 -7.86 18.75
CA VAL A 113 7.74 -6.62 18.45
C VAL A 113 6.26 -6.75 18.78
N GLU A 114 5.71 -5.70 19.37
CA GLU A 114 4.30 -5.48 19.61
C GLU A 114 3.94 -4.10 19.06
N THR A 115 2.79 -3.97 18.39
CA THR A 115 2.45 -2.72 17.68
C THR A 115 1.11 -2.16 18.12
N TRP A 116 1.11 -0.86 18.43
CA TRP A 116 -0.03 -0.11 18.93
C TRP A 116 -0.35 1.08 18.03
N LYS A 117 -1.64 1.36 17.84
CA LYS A 117 -2.13 2.57 17.19
C LYS A 117 -2.46 3.61 18.26
N LEU A 118 -1.73 4.72 18.28
CA LEU A 118 -1.92 5.85 19.17
C LEU A 118 -2.60 7.00 18.42
N THR A 119 -3.13 7.97 19.17
CA THR A 119 -3.62 9.23 18.58
C THR A 119 -2.50 10.00 17.88
N ASP A 120 -2.86 10.89 16.96
CA ASP A 120 -1.88 11.76 16.31
C ASP A 120 -1.07 12.58 17.31
N GLY A 121 0.21 12.79 17.00
CA GLY A 121 1.17 13.49 17.87
C GLY A 121 1.51 12.77 19.18
N ALA A 122 0.99 11.57 19.42
CA ALA A 122 1.32 10.81 20.64
C ALA A 122 2.77 10.31 20.61
N ASN A 123 3.47 10.48 21.73
CA ASN A 123 4.82 9.97 21.88
C ASN A 123 4.81 8.46 22.17
N CYS A 124 5.46 7.67 21.30
CA CYS A 124 5.68 6.25 21.53
C CYS A 124 6.80 6.05 22.57
N THR A 125 6.40 5.82 23.83
CA THR A 125 7.31 5.62 24.97
C THR A 125 6.81 4.51 25.88
N ALA A 126 7.65 4.07 26.82
CA ALA A 126 7.28 3.08 27.84
C ALA A 126 6.04 3.48 28.66
N ALA A 127 5.81 4.78 28.87
CA ALA A 127 4.67 5.26 29.64
C ALA A 127 3.36 5.22 28.85
N ASN A 128 3.43 5.41 27.53
CA ASN A 128 2.25 5.78 26.73
C ASN A 128 1.93 4.83 25.58
N TYR A 129 2.76 3.82 25.29
CA TYR A 129 2.52 2.93 24.15
C TYR A 129 1.20 2.12 24.23
N GLN A 130 0.65 1.94 25.44
CA GLN A 130 -0.58 1.16 25.66
C GLN A 130 -1.85 2.01 25.76
N THR A 131 -1.75 3.34 25.62
CA THR A 131 -2.94 4.20 25.70
C THR A 131 -3.84 4.09 24.47
N GLY A 132 -3.29 3.57 23.37
CA GLY A 132 -4.00 3.35 22.13
C GLY A 132 -4.60 1.96 21.98
N THR A 133 -4.76 1.52 20.73
CA THR A 133 -5.29 0.21 20.39
C THR A 133 -4.18 -0.73 19.95
N LEU A 134 -4.14 -1.96 20.48
CA LEU A 134 -3.23 -2.99 19.98
C LEU A 134 -3.61 -3.38 18.54
N ILE A 135 -2.69 -3.24 17.60
CA ILE A 135 -2.92 -3.53 16.16
C ILE A 135 -2.05 -4.66 15.60
N ALA A 136 -1.01 -5.07 16.33
CA ALA A 136 -0.37 -6.37 16.14
C ALA A 136 0.15 -6.88 17.48
N ALA A 137 -0.25 -8.10 17.85
CA ALA A 137 0.21 -8.75 19.06
C ALA A 137 1.71 -9.05 19.02
N SER A 138 2.27 -9.34 20.21
CA SER A 138 3.68 -9.68 20.36
C SER A 138 4.08 -10.86 19.46
N SER A 139 5.07 -10.65 18.60
CA SER A 139 5.61 -11.63 17.65
C SER A 139 7.11 -11.41 17.44
N THR A 140 7.82 -12.33 16.78
CA THR A 140 9.19 -12.04 16.32
C THR A 140 9.15 -10.90 15.32
N LEU A 141 10.20 -10.08 15.26
CA LEU A 141 10.23 -8.93 14.35
C LEU A 141 10.01 -9.37 12.90
N THR A 142 10.62 -10.47 12.48
CA THR A 142 10.44 -11.08 11.15
C THR A 142 9.02 -11.57 10.85
N ALA A 143 8.19 -11.79 11.88
CA ALA A 143 6.80 -12.20 11.75
C ALA A 143 5.82 -11.03 11.95
N LEU A 144 6.32 -9.78 12.06
CA LEU A 144 5.48 -8.59 12.16
C LEU A 144 4.49 -8.55 11.00
N ASN A 145 3.21 -8.51 11.34
CA ASN A 145 2.12 -8.33 10.40
C ASN A 145 1.02 -7.47 11.01
N VAL A 146 1.04 -6.19 10.68
CA VAL A 146 -0.09 -5.28 10.87
C VAL A 146 -0.92 -5.35 9.60
N ALA A 147 -2.19 -5.71 9.69
CA ALA A 147 -3.06 -5.82 8.52
C ALA A 147 -4.31 -4.96 8.66
N ASN A 148 -4.86 -4.56 7.50
CA ASN A 148 -6.21 -4.00 7.35
C ASN A 148 -6.49 -2.78 8.25
N GLN A 149 -5.51 -1.90 8.41
CA GLN A 149 -5.71 -0.67 9.16
C GLN A 149 -6.37 0.37 8.27
N VAL A 150 -7.61 0.74 8.61
CA VAL A 150 -8.38 1.73 7.86
C VAL A 150 -7.88 3.14 8.16
N MET A 151 -7.77 3.96 7.13
CA MET A 151 -7.53 5.40 7.20
C MET A 151 -8.57 6.16 6.40
N THR A 152 -9.35 6.98 7.08
CA THR A 152 -10.34 7.85 6.44
C THR A 152 -9.69 9.14 5.90
N PRO A 153 -10.30 9.85 4.94
CA PRO A 153 -9.83 11.15 4.47
C PRO A 153 -9.53 12.11 5.61
N ALA A 154 -8.44 12.85 5.49
CA ALA A 154 -7.95 13.83 6.47
C ALA A 154 -7.69 13.27 7.88
N SER A 155 -7.62 11.94 8.05
CA SER A 155 -7.24 11.32 9.33
C SER A 155 -5.73 11.19 9.48
N SER A 156 -5.27 11.29 10.73
CA SER A 156 -3.89 11.04 11.13
C SER A 156 -3.84 10.26 12.44
N HIS A 157 -2.80 9.45 12.61
CA HIS A 157 -2.50 8.72 13.85
C HIS A 157 -1.04 8.30 13.90
N ALA A 158 -0.57 7.85 15.06
CA ALA A 158 0.76 7.29 15.22
C ALA A 158 0.72 5.77 15.38
N VAL A 159 1.66 5.07 14.74
CA VAL A 159 1.93 3.65 14.92
C VAL A 159 3.17 3.50 15.79
N CYS A 160 3.00 2.90 16.96
CA CYS A 160 4.02 2.71 17.96
C CYS A 160 4.47 1.24 18.00
N PHE A 161 5.75 1.02 17.71
CA PHE A 161 6.41 -0.27 17.81
C PHE A 161 7.14 -0.36 19.15
N ARG A 162 6.75 -1.31 19.98
CA ARG A 162 7.51 -1.72 21.16
C ARG A 162 8.38 -2.90 20.76
N LEU A 163 9.67 -2.66 20.67
CA LEU A 163 10.66 -3.69 20.38
C LEU A 163 11.34 -4.13 21.67
N SER A 164 11.59 -5.42 21.81
CA SER A 164 12.26 -5.96 22.98
C SER A 164 13.16 -7.14 22.62
N LEU A 165 14.30 -7.23 23.30
CA LEU A 165 15.18 -8.40 23.20
C LEU A 165 14.94 -9.28 24.45
N PRO A 166 14.42 -10.51 24.32
CA PRO A 166 14.10 -11.35 25.47
C PRO A 166 15.30 -11.62 26.39
N MET A 167 15.06 -11.78 27.70
CA MET A 167 16.09 -12.18 28.67
C MET A 167 16.70 -13.57 28.38
N SER A 168 15.97 -14.42 27.65
CA SER A 168 16.42 -15.75 27.20
C SER A 168 17.29 -15.72 25.94
N THR A 169 17.61 -14.53 25.41
CA THR A 169 18.40 -14.37 24.18
C THR A 169 19.80 -14.98 24.35
N PRO A 170 20.22 -15.93 23.49
CA PRO A 170 21.53 -16.54 23.59
C PRO A 170 22.70 -15.58 23.33
N ASN A 171 23.84 -15.84 23.97
CA ASN A 171 25.09 -15.07 23.77
C ASN A 171 25.59 -15.05 22.32
N ALA A 172 25.14 -15.99 21.47
CA ALA A 172 25.45 -16.01 20.03
C ALA A 172 25.01 -14.74 19.29
N ILE A 173 24.15 -13.92 19.90
CA ILE A 173 23.63 -12.66 19.33
C ILE A 173 24.42 -11.44 19.83
N ALA A 174 25.27 -11.59 20.85
CA ALA A 174 26.03 -10.49 21.43
C ALA A 174 26.93 -9.79 20.38
N GLY A 175 26.93 -8.45 20.40
CA GLY A 175 27.74 -7.62 19.50
C GLY A 175 27.26 -7.59 18.04
N LYS A 176 26.16 -8.28 17.70
CA LYS A 176 25.58 -8.19 16.36
C LYS A 176 24.86 -6.86 16.17
N THR A 177 24.86 -6.39 14.93
CA THR A 177 24.08 -5.23 14.49
C THR A 177 23.25 -5.63 13.27
N SER A 178 22.11 -4.96 13.07
CA SER A 178 21.27 -5.23 11.90
C SER A 178 20.41 -4.03 11.54
N ASN A 179 20.06 -3.95 10.26
CA ASN A 179 19.12 -2.98 9.71
C ASN A 179 17.91 -3.75 9.21
N VAL A 180 16.73 -3.46 9.77
CA VAL A 180 15.48 -4.12 9.41
C VAL A 180 14.67 -3.18 8.54
N ALA A 181 14.33 -3.62 7.33
CA ALA A 181 13.41 -2.89 6.47
C ALA A 181 11.96 -3.25 6.82
N MET A 182 11.17 -2.22 7.15
CA MET A 182 9.72 -2.32 7.29
C MET A 182 9.05 -1.81 6.02
N THR A 183 8.11 -2.60 5.51
CA THR A 183 7.31 -2.30 4.32
C THR A 183 5.91 -1.90 4.75
N ILE A 184 5.43 -0.78 4.20
CA ILE A 184 4.06 -0.32 4.38
C ILE A 184 3.38 -0.49 3.03
N ALA A 185 2.36 -1.34 2.97
CA ALA A 185 1.54 -1.52 1.78
C ALA A 185 0.20 -0.82 2.00
N SER A 186 -0.30 -0.12 0.99
CA SER A 186 -1.62 0.51 1.05
C SER A 186 -2.46 0.15 -0.17
N GLN A 187 -3.77 0.12 0.04
CA GLN A 187 -4.77 -0.17 -0.97
C GLN A 187 -5.97 0.75 -0.77
N GLN A 188 -6.36 1.46 -1.82
CA GLN A 188 -7.58 2.26 -1.82
C GLN A 188 -8.81 1.34 -1.86
N ASN A 189 -9.85 1.72 -1.12
CA ASN A 189 -11.14 1.00 -1.09
C ASN A 189 -12.15 1.64 -2.05
#